data_AF-A0A7C5SRG3-F1
#
_entry.id   AF-A0A7C5SRG3-F1
#
_cell.length_a   1.000
_cell.length_b   1.000
_cell.length_c   1.000
_cell.angle_alpha   90.00
_cell.angle_beta   90.00
_cell.angle_gamma   90.00
#
_symmetry.space_group_name_H-M   'P 1'
#
loop_
_entity.id
_entity.type
_entity.pdbx_description
1 polymer ?
#
loop_
_entity_poly.entity_id
_entity_poly.type
_entity_poly.pdbx_seq_one_letter_code
_entity_poly.pdbx_strand_id
1 'polypeptide(L)'
;MDPVSQAVLGASLSQSVSRNRQQIRHAFWIGALAGMAPDLDVFIRSAADPILFLEYHRQFSHSLFFIPFGALLCALVFYPFSRKALSFRQVYLYAFAGFATHGLLDACTSYGTQLFWPFSAQRVAWNTVAIVDPLFTLPVLLLVLLAFFRRKKSLARAAFVYALLYLSLGLVQKHRAEEALQALVAQRGQQAERIHVKPSFGNRHLWKLLYEYDGRYYVDAVRLLLKPVIIPGTSIPKLNVARDFPELAAGSVQANDIERFRWFSSDFLAVSPEDDRLVMDVRYSFLP
;
A
#
# COMPACT_ATOMS: atom_id res chain seq x y z
N MET A 1 -3.76 -0.94 -0.13
CA MET A 1 -4.65 -0.22 -1.05
C MET A 1 -6.08 -0.52 -0.62
N ASP A 2 -7.07 0.25 -1.01
CA ASP A 2 -8.46 -0.13 -0.71
C ASP A 2 -8.87 -1.43 -1.43
N PRO A 3 -9.80 -2.22 -0.87
CA PRO A 3 -10.20 -3.50 -1.47
C PRO A 3 -10.80 -3.39 -2.87
N VAL A 4 -11.43 -2.26 -3.22
CA VAL A 4 -12.02 -2.07 -4.56
C VAL A 4 -10.93 -1.96 -5.61
N SER A 5 -9.88 -1.17 -5.33
CA SER A 5 -8.68 -1.10 -6.15
C SER A 5 -8.03 -2.47 -6.36
N GLN A 6 -7.94 -3.28 -5.30
CA GLN A 6 -7.37 -4.62 -5.37
C GLN A 6 -8.21 -5.56 -6.25
N ALA A 7 -9.54 -5.52 -6.09
CA ALA A 7 -10.46 -6.28 -6.92
C ALA A 7 -10.34 -5.92 -8.41
N VAL A 8 -10.33 -4.62 -8.73
CA VAL A 8 -10.36 -4.18 -10.13
C VAL A 8 -9.03 -4.45 -10.83
N LEU A 9 -7.90 -4.30 -10.14
CA LEU A 9 -6.59 -4.64 -10.70
C LEU A 9 -6.47 -6.16 -10.92
N GLY A 10 -6.86 -6.97 -9.94
CA GLY A 10 -6.83 -8.42 -10.07
C GLY A 10 -7.72 -8.92 -11.21
N ALA A 11 -8.95 -8.37 -11.32
CA ALA A 11 -9.85 -8.65 -12.43
C ALA A 11 -9.27 -8.26 -13.79
N SER A 12 -8.59 -7.10 -13.88
CA SER A 12 -7.99 -6.62 -15.12
C SER A 12 -6.94 -7.59 -15.67
N LEU A 13 -6.04 -8.08 -14.81
CA LEU A 13 -4.99 -9.01 -15.24
C LEU A 13 -5.60 -10.37 -15.60
N SER A 14 -6.48 -10.93 -14.77
CA SER A 14 -7.11 -12.22 -15.03
C SER A 14 -7.95 -12.23 -16.31
N GLN A 15 -8.74 -11.17 -16.56
CA GLN A 15 -9.46 -11.04 -17.83
C GLN A 15 -8.51 -10.88 -19.03
N SER A 16 -7.38 -10.19 -18.88
CA SER A 16 -6.44 -9.93 -19.97
C SER A 16 -5.77 -11.20 -20.53
N VAL A 17 -5.61 -12.22 -19.66
CA VAL A 17 -5.02 -13.53 -19.98
C VAL A 17 -6.07 -14.59 -20.35
N SER A 18 -7.36 -14.22 -20.39
CA SER A 18 -8.43 -15.14 -20.79
C SER A 18 -8.28 -15.64 -22.22
N ARG A 19 -8.57 -16.93 -22.44
CA ARG A 19 -8.36 -17.59 -23.75
C ARG A 19 -9.45 -17.27 -24.76
N ASN A 20 -10.71 -17.23 -24.31
CA ASN A 20 -11.86 -16.99 -25.18
C ASN A 20 -12.88 -16.05 -24.52
N ARG A 21 -13.87 -15.61 -25.29
CA ARG A 21 -14.89 -14.63 -24.86
C ARG A 21 -15.80 -15.17 -23.75
N GLN A 22 -16.01 -16.47 -23.70
CA GLN A 22 -16.85 -17.15 -22.72
C GLN A 22 -16.21 -17.15 -21.32
N GLN A 23 -14.87 -17.19 -21.27
CA GLN A 23 -14.11 -17.23 -20.02
C GLN A 23 -13.93 -15.86 -19.35
N ILE A 24 -14.05 -14.76 -20.10
CA ILE A 24 -13.83 -13.39 -19.59
C ILE A 24 -14.65 -13.08 -18.33
N ARG A 25 -15.89 -13.57 -18.25
CA ARG A 25 -16.75 -13.33 -17.09
C ARG A 25 -16.32 -14.12 -15.85
N HIS A 26 -15.86 -15.36 -16.03
CA HIS A 26 -15.32 -16.15 -14.93
C HIS A 26 -13.97 -15.58 -14.47
N ALA A 27 -13.12 -15.20 -15.42
CA ALA A 27 -11.83 -14.57 -15.15
C ALA A 27 -11.98 -13.24 -14.37
N PHE A 28 -13.04 -12.47 -14.65
CA PHE A 28 -13.39 -11.27 -13.88
C PHE A 28 -13.62 -11.58 -12.40
N TRP A 29 -14.60 -12.44 -12.07
CA TRP A 29 -14.94 -12.70 -10.67
C TRP A 29 -13.83 -13.44 -9.94
N ILE A 30 -13.19 -14.42 -10.58
CA ILE A 30 -12.05 -15.13 -9.99
C ILE A 30 -10.89 -14.17 -9.71
N GLY A 31 -10.53 -13.32 -10.69
CA GLY A 31 -9.46 -12.34 -10.53
C GLY A 31 -9.77 -11.27 -9.48
N ALA A 32 -11.01 -10.77 -9.44
CA ALA A 32 -11.45 -9.80 -8.45
C ALA A 32 -11.37 -10.35 -7.02
N LEU A 33 -11.94 -11.54 -6.80
CA LEU A 33 -11.99 -12.16 -5.49
C LEU A 33 -10.60 -12.62 -5.04
N ALA A 34 -9.81 -13.25 -5.93
CA ALA A 34 -8.43 -13.62 -5.62
C ALA A 34 -7.55 -12.38 -5.36
N GLY A 35 -7.81 -11.29 -6.08
CA GLY A 35 -7.15 -10.01 -5.88
C GLY A 35 -7.47 -9.38 -4.53
N MET A 36 -8.61 -9.66 -3.89
CA MET A 36 -8.92 -9.19 -2.54
C MET A 36 -8.50 -10.17 -1.43
N ALA A 37 -8.29 -11.44 -1.77
CA ALA A 37 -8.08 -12.51 -0.79
C ALA A 37 -6.94 -12.27 0.21
N PRO A 38 -5.80 -11.64 -0.14
CA PRO A 38 -4.74 -11.39 0.83
C PRO A 38 -5.17 -10.57 2.06
N ASP A 39 -6.09 -9.61 1.89
CA ASP A 39 -6.59 -8.76 2.98
C ASP A 39 -7.52 -9.49 3.96
N LEU A 40 -7.82 -10.78 3.74
CA LEU A 40 -8.46 -11.62 4.76
C LEU A 40 -7.56 -11.81 6.00
N ASP A 41 -6.28 -11.44 5.91
CA ASP A 41 -5.38 -11.33 7.07
C ASP A 41 -5.86 -10.32 8.13
N VAL A 42 -6.84 -9.45 7.82
CA VAL A 42 -7.49 -8.56 8.79
C VAL A 42 -8.16 -9.32 9.95
N PHE A 43 -8.50 -10.59 9.72
CA PHE A 43 -9.05 -11.47 10.76
C PHE A 43 -7.98 -12.04 11.69
N ILE A 44 -6.68 -11.90 11.36
CA ILE A 44 -5.55 -12.24 12.23
C ILE A 44 -5.36 -11.09 13.22
N ARG A 45 -6.11 -11.14 14.33
CA ARG A 45 -6.11 -10.11 15.38
C ARG A 45 -6.39 -10.73 16.74
N SER A 46 -5.95 -10.06 17.81
CA SER A 46 -6.19 -10.47 19.19
C SER A 46 -6.75 -9.30 19.99
N ALA A 47 -7.76 -9.55 20.82
CA ALA A 47 -8.28 -8.54 21.75
C ALA A 47 -7.28 -8.26 22.91
N ALA A 48 -6.45 -9.25 23.24
CA ALA A 48 -5.42 -9.11 24.27
C ALA A 48 -4.10 -8.53 23.74
N ASP A 49 -3.90 -8.54 22.42
CA ASP A 49 -2.71 -7.99 21.75
C ASP A 49 -3.14 -7.19 20.50
N PRO A 50 -3.44 -5.90 20.65
CA PRO A 50 -3.86 -5.04 19.53
C PRO A 50 -2.77 -4.83 18.46
N ILE A 51 -1.51 -4.97 18.81
CA ILE A 51 -0.37 -4.76 17.90
C ILE A 51 -0.19 -5.94 16.94
N LEU A 52 -0.66 -7.14 17.30
CA LEU A 52 -0.61 -8.34 16.46
C LEU A 52 -1.13 -8.09 15.03
N PHE A 53 -2.20 -7.32 14.90
CA PHE A 53 -2.76 -6.97 13.60
C PHE A 53 -1.73 -6.20 12.74
N LEU A 54 -0.97 -5.27 13.31
CA LEU A 54 0.04 -4.49 12.58
C LEU A 54 1.21 -5.35 12.09
N GLU A 55 1.53 -6.42 12.81
CA GLU A 55 2.61 -7.35 12.47
C GLU A 55 2.23 -8.27 11.31
N TYR A 56 1.02 -8.84 11.37
CA TYR A 56 0.54 -9.82 10.39
C TYR A 56 -0.11 -9.18 9.16
N HIS A 57 -0.70 -7.99 9.30
CA HIS A 57 -1.31 -7.32 8.16
C HIS A 57 -0.25 -6.91 7.13
N ARG A 58 -0.42 -7.42 5.90
CA ARG A 58 0.54 -7.33 4.79
C ARG A 58 1.86 -8.08 5.00
N GLN A 59 1.80 -9.19 5.72
CA GLN A 59 2.92 -10.10 5.92
C GLN A 59 2.90 -11.23 4.88
N PHE A 60 2.72 -12.49 5.30
CA PHE A 60 2.90 -13.66 4.44
C PHE A 60 1.91 -13.70 3.28
N SER A 61 0.65 -13.33 3.52
CA SER A 61 -0.45 -13.27 2.55
C SER A 61 -0.14 -12.38 1.34
N HIS A 62 0.69 -11.36 1.52
CA HIS A 62 1.05 -10.37 0.51
C HIS A 62 2.43 -10.59 -0.11
N SER A 63 3.15 -11.62 0.32
CA SER A 63 4.50 -11.93 -0.15
C SER A 63 4.51 -12.56 -1.54
N LEU A 64 5.57 -12.33 -2.31
CA LEU A 64 5.75 -12.95 -3.62
C LEU A 64 5.86 -14.48 -3.52
N PHE A 65 6.46 -14.96 -2.43
CA PHE A 65 6.61 -16.39 -2.17
C PHE A 65 5.26 -17.09 -1.96
N PHE A 66 4.30 -16.41 -1.32
CA PHE A 66 3.01 -17.01 -0.99
C PHE A 66 2.02 -17.02 -2.16
N ILE A 67 2.26 -16.27 -3.24
CA ILE A 67 1.38 -16.20 -4.42
C ILE A 67 0.88 -17.58 -4.90
N PRO A 68 1.73 -18.58 -5.21
CA PRO A 68 1.26 -19.87 -5.71
C PRO A 68 0.36 -20.60 -4.69
N PHE A 69 0.64 -20.48 -3.39
CA PHE A 69 -0.14 -21.12 -2.34
C PHE A 69 -1.49 -20.41 -2.12
N GLY A 70 -1.48 -19.09 -2.00
CA GLY A 70 -2.70 -18.29 -1.90
C GLY A 70 -3.61 -18.43 -3.12
N ALA A 71 -3.03 -18.46 -4.32
CA ALA A 71 -3.75 -18.74 -5.56
C ALA A 71 -4.36 -20.14 -5.59
N LEU A 72 -3.64 -21.15 -5.07
CA LEU A 72 -4.15 -22.52 -4.97
C LEU A 72 -5.35 -22.61 -4.02
N LEU A 73 -5.26 -21.98 -2.84
CA LEU A 73 -6.37 -21.91 -1.89
C LEU A 73 -7.60 -21.25 -2.52
N CYS A 74 -7.41 -20.10 -3.17
CA CYS A 74 -8.47 -19.44 -3.93
C CYS A 74 -9.08 -20.36 -5.00
N ALA A 75 -8.24 -21.07 -5.76
CA ALA A 75 -8.69 -21.95 -6.82
C ALA A 75 -9.51 -23.14 -6.29
N LEU A 76 -9.11 -23.72 -5.15
CA LEU A 76 -9.87 -24.79 -4.48
C LEU A 76 -11.27 -24.32 -4.08
N VAL A 77 -11.38 -23.09 -3.57
CA VAL A 77 -12.67 -22.48 -3.21
C VAL A 77 -13.51 -22.16 -4.44
N PHE A 78 -12.93 -21.62 -5.51
CA PHE A 78 -13.67 -21.14 -6.68
C PHE A 78 -14.02 -22.24 -7.70
N TYR A 79 -13.27 -23.34 -7.72
CA TYR A 79 -13.45 -24.40 -8.71
C TYR A 79 -14.84 -25.06 -8.68
N PRO A 80 -15.44 -25.43 -7.53
CA PRO A 80 -16.78 -25.98 -7.48
C PRO A 80 -17.84 -25.14 -8.20
N PHE A 81 -17.70 -23.81 -8.15
CA PHE A 81 -18.61 -22.85 -8.77
C PHE A 81 -18.34 -22.62 -10.26
N SER A 82 -17.12 -22.89 -10.73
CA SER A 82 -16.68 -22.61 -12.10
C SER A 82 -16.45 -23.85 -12.97
N ARG A 83 -16.51 -25.06 -12.38
CA ARG A 83 -16.17 -26.35 -13.04
C ARG A 83 -16.96 -26.67 -14.31
N LYS A 84 -18.16 -26.09 -14.47
CA LYS A 84 -18.97 -26.26 -15.70
C LYS A 84 -18.40 -25.52 -16.90
N ALA A 85 -17.61 -24.47 -16.67
CA ALA A 85 -17.10 -23.58 -17.72
C ALA A 85 -15.57 -23.55 -17.81
N LEU A 86 -14.87 -23.90 -16.73
CA LEU A 86 -13.42 -23.83 -16.61
C LEU A 86 -12.84 -25.13 -16.05
N SER A 87 -11.68 -25.52 -16.57
CA SER A 87 -10.85 -26.53 -15.91
C SER A 87 -10.19 -25.97 -14.64
N PHE A 88 -9.80 -26.83 -13.71
CA PHE A 88 -9.10 -26.41 -12.49
C PHE A 88 -7.85 -25.56 -12.80
N ARG A 89 -7.08 -25.97 -13.82
CA ARG A 89 -5.91 -25.22 -14.30
C ARG A 89 -6.27 -23.79 -14.72
N GLN A 90 -7.42 -23.58 -15.36
CA GLN A 90 -7.86 -22.24 -15.75
C GLN A 90 -8.27 -21.39 -14.54
N VAL A 91 -8.98 -21.97 -13.59
CA VAL A 91 -9.34 -21.30 -12.33
C VAL A 91 -8.08 -20.89 -11.56
N TYR A 92 -7.12 -21.81 -11.42
CA TYR A 92 -5.83 -21.53 -10.79
C TYR A 92 -5.07 -20.42 -11.49
N LEU A 93 -4.99 -20.41 -12.82
CA LEU A 93 -4.30 -19.35 -13.56
C LEU A 93 -4.96 -17.97 -13.37
N TYR A 94 -6.30 -17.91 -13.33
CA TYR A 94 -7.00 -16.66 -13.07
C TYR A 94 -6.89 -16.20 -11.62
N ALA A 95 -6.89 -17.14 -10.67
CA ALA A 95 -6.65 -16.83 -9.26
C ALA A 95 -5.21 -16.35 -9.05
N PHE A 96 -4.24 -17.02 -9.66
CA PHE A 96 -2.83 -16.65 -9.63
C PHE A 96 -2.59 -15.26 -10.19
N ALA A 97 -3.16 -14.95 -11.35
CA ALA A 97 -3.09 -13.62 -11.93
C ALA A 97 -3.66 -12.54 -10.99
N GLY A 98 -4.83 -12.76 -10.39
CA GLY A 98 -5.44 -11.80 -9.47
C GLY A 98 -4.65 -11.65 -8.16
N PHE A 99 -4.26 -12.76 -7.55
CA PHE A 99 -3.52 -12.78 -6.29
C PHE A 99 -2.14 -12.11 -6.44
N ALA A 100 -1.45 -12.35 -7.56
CA ALA A 100 -0.13 -11.79 -7.82
C ALA A 100 -0.09 -10.26 -7.91
N THR A 101 -1.22 -9.60 -8.24
CA THR A 101 -1.25 -8.13 -8.32
C THR A 101 -1.27 -7.47 -6.94
N HIS A 102 -1.73 -8.17 -5.92
CA HIS A 102 -2.10 -7.56 -4.64
C HIS A 102 -0.92 -6.96 -3.89
N GLY A 103 0.07 -7.80 -3.57
CA GLY A 103 1.28 -7.37 -2.83
C GLY A 103 2.07 -6.30 -3.58
N LEU A 104 2.09 -6.35 -4.91
CA LEU A 104 2.73 -5.35 -5.77
C LEU A 104 2.00 -4.01 -5.72
N LEU A 105 0.67 -4.00 -5.79
CA LEU A 105 -0.10 -2.75 -5.66
C LEU A 105 0.05 -2.15 -4.25
N ASP A 106 0.08 -3.01 -3.23
CA ASP A 106 0.31 -2.54 -1.87
C ASP A 106 1.70 -1.96 -1.65
N ALA A 107 2.74 -2.54 -2.28
CA ALA A 107 4.08 -1.98 -2.27
C ALA A 107 4.15 -0.60 -2.96
N CYS A 108 3.23 -0.26 -3.88
CA CYS A 108 3.11 1.09 -4.43
C CYS A 108 2.61 2.12 -3.40
N THR A 109 1.95 1.68 -2.33
CA THR A 109 1.44 2.57 -1.26
C THR A 109 2.51 2.87 -0.21
N SER A 110 2.20 3.78 0.72
CA SER A 110 3.14 4.18 1.79
C SER A 110 3.09 3.35 3.07
N TYR A 111 2.20 2.36 3.14
CA TYR A 111 1.96 1.60 4.37
C TYR A 111 3.04 0.53 4.60
N GLY A 112 3.69 0.07 3.53
CA GLY A 112 4.70 -0.97 3.58
C GLY A 112 4.11 -2.37 3.56
N THR A 113 4.78 -3.29 2.85
CA THR A 113 4.37 -4.69 2.65
C THR A 113 5.59 -5.59 2.72
N GLN A 114 5.51 -6.74 3.40
CA GLN A 114 6.63 -7.70 3.47
C GLN A 114 6.71 -8.55 2.19
N LEU A 115 7.07 -7.90 1.08
CA LEU A 115 7.05 -8.48 -0.26
C LEU A 115 7.97 -9.72 -0.40
N PHE A 116 9.04 -9.77 0.38
CA PHE A 116 10.08 -10.81 0.34
C PHE A 116 10.00 -11.81 1.50
N TRP A 117 8.92 -11.81 2.29
CA TRP A 117 8.69 -12.87 3.27
C TRP A 117 8.66 -14.25 2.56
N PRO A 118 9.21 -15.34 3.12
CA PRO A 118 9.81 -15.47 4.47
C PRO A 118 11.30 -15.13 4.55
N PHE A 119 11.92 -14.67 3.46
CA PHE A 119 13.37 -14.42 3.42
C PHE A 119 13.77 -13.10 4.09
N SER A 120 12.86 -12.13 4.14
CA SER A 120 13.08 -10.84 4.81
C SER A 120 11.78 -10.31 5.41
N ALA A 121 11.87 -9.73 6.60
CA ALA A 121 10.78 -9.01 7.27
C ALA A 121 10.70 -7.51 6.87
N GLN A 122 11.52 -7.06 5.92
CA GLN A 122 11.52 -5.67 5.48
C GLN A 122 10.19 -5.28 4.81
N ARG A 123 9.61 -4.16 5.25
CA ARG A 123 8.41 -3.58 4.63
C ARG A 123 8.78 -2.69 3.45
N VAL A 124 8.44 -3.13 2.24
CA VAL A 124 8.65 -2.37 1.00
C VAL A 124 7.52 -1.37 0.81
N ALA A 125 7.86 -0.09 0.64
CA ALA A 125 6.94 1.00 0.32
C ALA A 125 7.56 1.94 -0.72
N TRP A 126 7.00 1.96 -1.93
CA TRP A 126 7.46 2.81 -3.01
C TRP A 126 6.85 4.21 -2.96
N ASN A 127 5.74 4.42 -2.23
CA ASN A 127 5.10 5.73 -2.03
C ASN A 127 4.66 6.43 -3.33
N THR A 128 4.16 5.68 -4.31
CA THR A 128 3.80 6.20 -5.64
C THR A 128 2.32 6.50 -5.81
N VAL A 129 1.47 5.92 -4.95
CA VAL A 129 0.01 6.08 -4.99
C VAL A 129 -0.58 6.14 -3.59
N ALA A 130 -1.69 6.86 -3.44
CA ALA A 130 -2.43 6.91 -2.18
C ALA A 130 -3.12 5.56 -1.92
N ILE A 131 -3.40 5.25 -0.65
CA ILE A 131 -4.09 4.01 -0.26
C ILE A 131 -5.49 3.94 -0.89
N VAL A 132 -6.17 5.09 -0.97
CA VAL A 132 -7.45 5.27 -1.66
C VAL A 132 -7.23 6.31 -2.76
N ASP A 133 -7.39 5.90 -4.01
CA ASP A 133 -7.17 6.76 -5.17
C ASP A 133 -8.26 6.56 -6.24
N PRO A 134 -9.27 7.44 -6.31
CA PRO A 134 -10.34 7.35 -7.31
C PRO A 134 -9.83 7.52 -8.76
N LEU A 135 -8.72 8.25 -8.97
CA LEU A 135 -8.13 8.42 -10.30
C LEU A 135 -7.45 7.14 -10.79
N PHE A 136 -7.00 6.28 -9.86
CA PHE A 136 -6.61 4.92 -10.20
C PHE A 136 -7.83 4.01 -10.37
N THR A 137 -8.71 4.00 -9.38
CA THR A 137 -9.75 2.97 -9.22
C THR A 137 -10.84 3.06 -10.28
N LEU A 138 -11.41 4.26 -10.49
CA LEU A 138 -12.59 4.43 -11.34
C LEU A 138 -12.32 4.12 -12.81
N PRO A 139 -11.20 4.55 -13.43
CA PRO A 139 -10.91 4.20 -14.82
C PRO A 139 -10.65 2.70 -15.01
N VAL A 140 -9.93 2.06 -14.09
CA VAL A 140 -9.70 0.60 -14.14
C VAL A 140 -11.02 -0.14 -13.99
N LEU A 141 -11.84 0.22 -13.00
CA LEU A 141 -13.18 -0.34 -12.78
C LEU A 141 -14.04 -0.22 -14.05
N LEU A 142 -14.13 0.97 -14.65
CA LEU A 142 -14.89 1.20 -15.86
C LEU A 142 -14.44 0.27 -17.00
N LEU A 143 -13.14 0.20 -17.26
CA LEU A 143 -12.61 -0.61 -18.37
C LEU A 143 -12.79 -2.11 -18.13
N VAL A 144 -12.64 -2.58 -16.90
CA VAL A 144 -12.86 -3.99 -16.51
C VAL A 144 -14.34 -4.36 -16.60
N LEU A 145 -15.26 -3.49 -16.17
CA LEU A 145 -16.70 -3.69 -16.33
C LEU A 145 -17.09 -3.70 -17.81
N LEU A 146 -16.56 -2.77 -18.62
CA LEU A 146 -16.78 -2.79 -20.07
C LEU A 146 -16.21 -4.07 -20.71
N ALA A 147 -15.05 -4.56 -20.26
CA ALA A 147 -14.49 -5.84 -20.70
C ALA A 147 -15.44 -7.01 -20.36
N PHE A 148 -16.04 -6.99 -19.16
CA PHE A 148 -17.01 -7.98 -18.71
C PHE A 148 -18.29 -7.99 -19.55
N PHE A 149 -18.91 -6.83 -19.77
CA PHE A 149 -20.16 -6.72 -20.52
C PHE A 149 -19.98 -6.95 -22.02
N ARG A 150 -18.94 -6.33 -22.62
CA ARG A 150 -18.64 -6.44 -24.06
C ARG A 150 -17.89 -7.72 -24.41
N ARG A 151 -17.44 -8.51 -23.42
CA ARG A 151 -16.63 -9.72 -23.58
C ARG A 151 -15.39 -9.49 -24.46
N LYS A 152 -14.68 -8.38 -24.22
CA LYS A 152 -13.48 -7.98 -24.98
C LYS A 152 -12.27 -7.92 -24.05
N LYS A 153 -11.32 -8.86 -24.22
CA LYS A 153 -10.05 -8.87 -23.47
C LYS A 153 -9.16 -7.66 -23.74
N SER A 154 -9.33 -6.97 -24.88
CA SER A 154 -8.60 -5.74 -25.18
C SER A 154 -8.92 -4.61 -24.20
N LEU A 155 -10.16 -4.55 -23.69
CA LEU A 155 -10.55 -3.55 -22.68
C LEU A 155 -9.93 -3.86 -21.32
N ALA A 156 -9.86 -5.14 -20.94
CA ALA A 156 -9.13 -5.54 -19.73
C ALA A 156 -7.62 -5.26 -19.83
N ARG A 157 -7.03 -5.48 -21.00
CA ARG A 157 -5.64 -5.08 -21.28
C ARG A 157 -5.46 -3.57 -21.19
N ALA A 158 -6.39 -2.79 -21.73
CA ALA A 158 -6.36 -1.33 -21.61
C ALA A 158 -6.44 -0.90 -20.13
N ALA A 159 -7.27 -1.56 -19.32
CA ALA A 159 -7.37 -1.32 -17.88
C ALA A 159 -6.03 -1.60 -17.17
N PHE A 160 -5.42 -2.75 -17.45
CA PHE A 160 -4.13 -3.13 -16.86
C PHE A 160 -3.00 -2.20 -17.30
N VAL A 161 -2.93 -1.85 -18.59
CA VAL A 161 -1.96 -0.87 -19.11
C VAL A 161 -2.17 0.50 -18.49
N TYR A 162 -3.42 0.96 -18.35
CA TYR A 162 -3.74 2.20 -17.65
C TYR A 162 -3.22 2.17 -16.21
N ALA A 163 -3.47 1.09 -15.47
CA ALA A 163 -2.97 0.92 -14.10
C ALA A 163 -1.43 1.01 -14.04
N LEU A 164 -0.72 0.32 -14.93
CA LEU A 164 0.74 0.37 -15.01
C LEU A 164 1.27 1.78 -15.32
N LEU A 165 0.67 2.47 -16.30
CA LEU A 165 1.03 3.84 -16.63
C LEU A 165 0.75 4.79 -15.46
N TYR A 166 -0.40 4.63 -14.81
CA TYR A 166 -0.79 5.39 -13.63
C TYR A 166 0.26 5.24 -12.53
N LEU A 167 0.63 4.01 -12.16
CA LEU A 167 1.64 3.75 -11.13
C LEU A 167 3.03 4.26 -11.54
N SER A 168 3.41 4.11 -12.80
CA SER A 168 4.70 4.57 -13.34
C SER A 168 4.82 6.10 -13.30
N LEU A 169 3.76 6.84 -13.64
CA LEU A 169 3.70 8.29 -13.46
C LEU A 169 3.85 8.70 -11.98
N GLY A 170 3.54 7.81 -11.04
CA GLY A 170 3.69 8.04 -9.61
C GLY A 170 5.15 8.07 -9.19
N LEU A 171 6.00 7.29 -9.84
CA LEU A 171 7.45 7.34 -9.66
C LEU A 171 8.01 8.70 -10.09
N VAL A 172 7.53 9.25 -11.21
CA VAL A 172 7.94 10.57 -11.70
C VAL A 172 7.53 11.68 -10.72
N GLN A 173 6.27 11.66 -10.25
CA GLN A 173 5.79 12.64 -9.26
C GLN A 173 6.52 12.52 -7.93
N LYS A 174 6.84 11.29 -7.50
CA LYS A 174 7.65 11.05 -6.30
C LYS A 174 9.02 11.69 -6.43
N HIS A 175 9.71 11.46 -7.55
CA HIS A 175 11.03 12.04 -7.78
C HIS A 175 10.99 13.58 -7.73
N ARG A 176 9.99 14.21 -8.38
CA ARG A 176 9.77 15.66 -8.29
C ARG A 176 9.50 16.15 -6.86
N ALA A 177 8.83 15.34 -6.04
CA ALA A 177 8.61 15.65 -4.62
C ALA A 177 9.90 15.56 -3.80
N GLU A 178 10.75 14.57 -4.07
CA GLU A 178 12.07 14.41 -3.44
C GLU A 178 13.00 15.58 -3.81
N GLU A 179 13.03 15.99 -5.08
CA GLU A 179 13.79 17.18 -5.53
C GLU A 179 13.30 18.46 -4.82
N ALA A 180 11.98 18.65 -4.74
CA ALA A 180 11.39 19.80 -4.06
C ALA A 180 11.73 19.82 -2.56
N LEU A 181 11.76 18.64 -1.91
CA LEU A 181 12.15 18.49 -0.52
C LEU A 181 13.64 18.80 -0.31
N GLN A 182 14.52 18.30 -1.18
CA GLN A 182 15.95 18.61 -1.12
C GLN A 182 16.21 20.11 -1.27
N ALA A 183 15.53 20.77 -2.21
CA ALA A 183 15.62 22.22 -2.38
C ALA A 183 15.13 22.98 -1.13
N LEU A 184 14.02 22.54 -0.53
CA LEU A 184 13.47 23.12 0.70
C LEU A 184 14.44 22.98 1.89
N VAL A 185 15.03 21.78 2.07
CA VAL A 185 16.00 21.50 3.13
C VAL A 185 17.25 22.37 2.97
N ALA A 186 17.77 22.48 1.75
CA ALA A 186 18.91 23.34 1.45
C ALA A 186 18.59 24.83 1.69
N GLN A 187 17.40 25.30 1.32
CA GLN A 187 16.95 26.66 1.59
C GLN A 187 16.88 26.97 3.10
N ARG A 188 16.55 25.97 3.92
CA ARG A 188 16.55 26.09 5.39
C ARG A 188 17.96 26.03 6.01
N GLY A 189 19.00 25.80 5.21
CA GLY A 189 20.36 25.59 5.70
C GLY A 189 20.51 24.31 6.53
N GLN A 190 19.66 23.32 6.29
CA GLN A 190 19.63 22.04 7.01
C GLN A 190 20.15 20.90 6.14
N GLN A 191 20.43 19.75 6.74
CA GLN A 191 20.81 18.52 6.04
C GLN A 191 19.92 17.37 6.48
N ALA A 192 19.03 16.90 5.60
CA ALA A 192 18.13 15.81 5.95
C ALA A 192 18.90 14.49 6.20
N GLU A 193 18.73 13.92 7.39
CA GLU A 193 19.24 12.60 7.76
C GLU A 193 18.42 11.49 7.09
N ARG A 194 17.12 11.75 6.96
CA ARG A 194 16.17 10.83 6.35
C ARG A 194 15.05 11.60 5.69
N ILE A 195 14.57 11.10 4.55
CA ILE A 195 13.43 11.67 3.83
C ILE A 195 12.32 10.64 3.63
N HIS A 196 11.09 11.11 3.57
CA HIS A 196 9.92 10.35 3.21
C HIS A 196 8.93 11.27 2.52
N VAL A 197 8.56 10.95 1.28
CA VAL A 197 7.54 11.68 0.53
C VAL A 197 6.43 10.74 0.14
N LYS A 198 5.19 11.23 0.11
CA LYS A 198 4.04 10.45 -0.34
C LYS A 198 2.89 11.33 -0.85
N PRO A 199 2.04 10.82 -1.77
CA PRO A 199 0.86 11.56 -2.20
C PRO A 199 -0.18 11.66 -1.07
N SER A 200 -0.97 12.74 -1.08
CA SER A 200 -2.14 12.87 -0.22
C SER A 200 -3.29 11.98 -0.71
N PHE A 201 -4.29 11.75 0.14
CA PHE A 201 -5.47 10.95 -0.21
C PHE A 201 -6.14 11.43 -1.51
N GLY A 202 -6.44 10.49 -2.41
CA GLY A 202 -7.15 10.75 -3.67
C GLY A 202 -6.49 11.77 -4.61
N ASN A 203 -5.21 12.09 -4.41
CA ASN A 203 -4.54 13.16 -5.13
C ASN A 203 -3.22 12.68 -5.73
N ARG A 204 -2.90 13.21 -6.92
CA ARG A 204 -1.64 12.94 -7.61
C ARG A 204 -0.64 14.10 -7.55
N HIS A 205 -1.11 15.28 -7.20
CA HIS A 205 -0.38 16.52 -7.27
C HIS A 205 -0.03 17.09 -5.91
N LEU A 206 -0.84 16.84 -4.88
CA LEU A 206 -0.51 17.23 -3.51
C LEU A 206 0.26 16.11 -2.81
N TRP A 207 1.48 16.42 -2.36
CA TRP A 207 2.39 15.48 -1.72
C TRP A 207 2.79 15.99 -0.35
N LYS A 208 2.84 15.08 0.62
CA LYS A 208 3.44 15.31 1.93
C LYS A 208 4.94 15.11 1.83
N LEU A 209 5.68 16.06 2.38
CA LEU A 209 7.13 16.03 2.52
C LEU A 209 7.44 15.84 3.99
N LEU A 210 8.22 14.82 4.32
CA LEU A 210 8.67 14.53 5.68
C LEU A 210 10.18 14.34 5.66
N TYR A 211 10.90 15.01 6.55
CA TYR A 211 12.33 14.76 6.74
C TYR A 211 12.73 14.83 8.20
N GLU A 212 13.79 14.10 8.54
CA GLU A 212 14.42 14.08 9.87
C GLU A 212 15.66 14.98 9.85
N TYR A 213 15.78 15.84 10.85
CA TYR A 213 16.94 16.69 11.09
C TYR A 213 17.05 17.02 12.58
N ASP A 214 18.22 16.78 13.17
CA ASP A 214 18.54 17.19 14.55
C ASP A 214 17.51 16.68 15.58
N GLY A 215 17.16 15.39 15.48
CA GLY A 215 16.20 14.74 16.38
C GLY A 215 14.76 15.22 16.24
N ARG A 216 14.40 15.88 15.14
CA ARG A 216 13.05 16.35 14.85
C ARG A 216 12.57 15.89 13.47
N TYR A 217 11.27 15.65 13.36
CA TYR A 217 10.59 15.49 12.09
C TYR A 217 10.01 16.82 11.65
N TYR A 218 10.31 17.22 10.42
CA TYR A 218 9.72 18.36 9.75
C TYR A 218 8.75 17.86 8.70
N VAL A 219 7.54 18.43 8.71
CA VAL A 219 6.46 18.02 7.85
C VAL A 219 5.95 19.24 7.09
N ASP A 220 6.02 19.16 5.77
CA ASP A 220 5.57 20.18 4.82
C ASP A 220 4.72 19.51 3.74
N ALA A 221 4.13 20.30 2.85
CA ALA A 221 3.49 19.77 1.65
C ALA A 221 3.97 20.48 0.38
N VAL A 222 3.75 19.85 -0.77
CA VAL A 222 4.05 20.44 -2.08
C VAL A 222 2.95 20.12 -3.08
N ARG A 223 2.57 21.12 -3.87
CA ARG A 223 1.74 20.95 -5.07
C ARG A 223 2.62 20.81 -6.31
N LEU A 224 2.51 19.68 -7.01
CA LEU A 224 3.29 19.28 -8.18
C LEU A 224 2.41 19.22 -9.44
N LEU A 225 1.81 20.36 -9.79
CA LEU A 225 1.17 20.57 -11.09
C LEU A 225 2.24 20.96 -12.12
N LEU A 226 2.23 22.22 -12.58
CA LEU A 226 3.23 22.76 -13.50
C LEU A 226 4.55 23.08 -12.77
N LYS A 227 4.49 23.89 -11.71
CA LYS A 227 5.63 24.24 -10.87
C LYS A 227 5.42 23.75 -9.43
N PRO A 228 6.47 23.29 -8.73
CA PRO A 228 6.39 22.98 -7.31
C PRO A 228 6.01 24.23 -6.51
N VAL A 229 4.97 24.11 -5.68
CA VAL A 229 4.58 25.14 -4.72
C VAL A 229 4.61 24.51 -3.33
N ILE A 230 5.56 24.94 -2.51
CA ILE A 230 5.70 24.49 -1.11
C ILE A 230 4.58 25.09 -0.28
N ILE A 231 3.99 24.26 0.58
CA ILE A 231 3.07 24.63 1.63
C ILE A 231 3.84 24.37 2.94
N PRO A 232 4.24 25.42 3.67
CA PRO A 232 4.99 25.25 4.89
C PRO A 232 4.12 24.55 5.93
N GLY A 233 4.69 23.58 6.63
CA GLY A 233 4.04 22.94 7.76
C GLY A 233 4.81 23.17 9.06
N THR A 234 4.86 22.14 9.90
CA THR A 234 5.39 22.24 11.27
C THR A 234 6.46 21.19 11.55
N SER A 235 6.98 21.16 12.77
CA SER A 235 7.93 20.13 13.19
C SER A 235 7.56 19.55 14.54
N ILE A 236 7.98 18.31 14.78
CA ILE A 236 7.73 17.59 16.01
C ILE A 236 8.99 16.84 16.46
N PRO A 237 9.31 16.78 17.76
CA PRO A 237 10.42 15.97 18.25
C PRO A 237 10.22 14.50 17.88
N LYS A 238 11.29 13.84 17.47
CA LYS A 238 11.32 12.38 17.38
C LYS A 238 11.15 11.78 18.77
N LEU A 239 10.41 10.66 18.85
CA LEU A 239 10.22 9.91 20.07
C LEU A 239 11.57 9.48 20.64
N ASN A 240 11.82 9.85 21.90
CA ASN A 240 12.89 9.33 22.71
C ASN A 240 12.27 8.73 23.97
N VAL A 241 12.23 7.40 24.07
CA VAL A 241 11.51 6.71 25.14
C VAL A 241 12.05 7.08 26.52
N ALA A 242 13.36 7.21 26.68
CA ALA A 242 13.97 7.56 27.97
C ALA A 242 13.61 9.00 28.41
N ARG A 243 13.47 9.93 27.45
CA ARG A 243 13.06 11.31 27.71
C ARG A 243 11.55 11.44 27.92
N ASP A 244 10.78 10.83 27.03
CA ASP A 244 9.33 11.05 26.90
C ASP A 244 8.54 10.14 27.86
N PHE A 245 9.08 8.97 28.20
CA PHE A 245 8.47 7.99 29.11
C PHE A 245 9.49 7.45 30.13
N PRO A 246 10.06 8.30 31.01
CA PRO A 246 11.12 7.90 31.94
C PRO A 246 10.67 6.84 32.96
N GLU A 247 9.38 6.77 33.25
CA GLU A 247 8.79 5.80 34.19
C GLU A 247 8.48 4.45 33.54
N LEU A 248 8.65 4.32 32.23
CA LEU A 248 8.34 3.10 31.51
C LEU A 248 9.36 2.01 31.85
N ALA A 249 8.89 0.99 32.59
CA ALA A 249 9.73 -0.14 32.97
C ALA A 249 10.27 -0.87 31.73
N ALA A 250 11.58 -1.08 31.69
CA ALA A 250 12.23 -1.89 30.66
C ALA A 250 11.65 -3.31 30.65
N GLY A 251 11.34 -3.83 29.46
CA GLY A 251 10.75 -5.16 29.29
C GLY A 251 9.27 -5.28 29.64
N SER A 252 8.60 -4.19 30.03
CA SER A 252 7.14 -4.16 30.13
C SER A 252 6.46 -4.43 28.79
N VAL A 253 5.19 -4.84 28.83
CA VAL A 253 4.37 -5.03 27.61
C VAL A 253 4.36 -3.76 26.76
N GLN A 254 4.16 -2.60 27.40
CA GLN A 254 4.14 -1.29 26.73
C GLN A 254 5.48 -0.94 26.08
N ALA A 255 6.62 -1.21 26.75
CA ALA A 255 7.93 -1.00 26.14
C ALA A 255 8.13 -1.88 24.90
N ASN A 256 7.72 -3.14 24.96
CA ASN A 256 7.78 -4.05 23.81
C ASN A 256 6.83 -3.61 22.68
N ASP A 257 5.63 -3.13 23.02
CA ASP A 257 4.67 -2.62 22.03
C ASP A 257 5.16 -1.37 21.32
N ILE A 258 5.89 -0.47 22.01
CA ILE A 258 6.56 0.67 21.37
C ILE A 258 7.58 0.17 20.35
N GLU A 259 8.37 -0.86 20.65
CA GLU A 259 9.37 -1.37 19.71
C GLU A 259 8.75 -2.13 18.53
N ARG A 260 7.66 -2.89 18.75
CA ARG A 260 6.86 -3.48 17.68
C ARG A 260 6.28 -2.41 16.76
N PHE A 261 5.75 -1.33 17.35
CA PHE A 261 5.24 -0.19 16.60
C PHE A 261 6.35 0.61 15.91
N ARG A 262 7.54 0.71 16.51
CA ARG A 262 8.73 1.33 15.92
C ARG A 262 9.16 0.60 14.66
N TRP A 263 9.24 -0.74 14.71
CA TRP A 263 9.52 -1.55 13.53
C TRP A 263 8.46 -1.32 12.44
N PHE A 264 7.17 -1.37 12.79
CA PHE A 264 6.06 -1.16 11.85
C PHE A 264 6.09 0.24 11.20
N SER A 265 6.33 1.27 12.01
CA SER A 265 6.39 2.67 11.57
C SER A 265 7.70 3.02 10.86
N SER A 266 8.65 2.08 10.82
CA SER A 266 10.03 2.32 10.38
C SER A 266 10.66 3.48 11.15
N ASP A 267 10.39 3.56 12.45
CA ASP A 267 10.90 4.53 13.42
C ASP A 267 10.45 5.99 13.21
N PHE A 268 9.40 6.25 12.43
CA PHE A 268 8.80 7.59 12.31
C PHE A 268 7.85 7.90 13.48
N LEU A 269 8.33 7.72 14.71
CA LEU A 269 7.52 7.86 15.92
C LEU A 269 7.69 9.23 16.57
N ALA A 270 6.59 9.77 17.09
CA ALA A 270 6.58 10.94 17.96
C ALA A 270 5.47 10.79 19.02
N VAL A 271 5.56 11.58 20.09
CA VAL A 271 4.46 11.73 21.05
C VAL A 271 3.41 12.67 20.45
N SER A 272 2.12 12.36 20.61
CA SER A 272 1.04 13.20 20.12
C SER A 272 1.05 14.58 20.82
N PRO A 273 0.90 15.69 20.09
CA PRO A 273 0.72 17.01 20.72
C PRO A 273 -0.59 17.13 21.52
N GLU A 274 -1.57 16.27 21.23
CA GLU A 274 -2.91 16.29 21.85
C GLU A 274 -3.00 15.42 23.11
N ASP A 275 -2.13 14.40 23.23
CA ASP A 275 -2.10 13.44 24.34
C ASP A 275 -0.67 12.94 24.55
N ASP A 276 -0.08 13.31 25.70
CA ASP A 276 1.31 12.97 26.05
C ASP A 276 1.53 11.48 26.33
N ARG A 277 0.44 10.69 26.39
CA ARG A 277 0.48 9.23 26.55
C ARG A 277 0.39 8.48 25.23
N LEU A 278 0.15 9.18 24.11
CA LEU A 278 -0.06 8.56 22.82
C LEU A 278 1.19 8.66 21.95
N VAL A 279 1.71 7.50 21.52
CA VAL A 279 2.74 7.42 20.48
C VAL A 279 2.06 7.34 19.11
N MET A 280 2.49 8.17 18.16
CA MET A 280 1.93 8.23 16.81
C MET A 280 2.98 8.02 15.72
N ASP A 281 2.53 7.57 14.54
CA ASP A 281 3.32 7.50 13.32
C ASP A 281 3.19 8.83 12.55
N VAL A 282 4.27 9.62 12.53
CA VAL A 282 4.34 10.96 11.93
C VAL A 282 4.05 10.91 10.43
N ARG A 283 4.25 9.76 9.76
CA ARG A 283 3.89 9.61 8.35
C ARG A 283 2.40 9.85 8.16
N TYR A 284 1.54 9.40 9.08
CA TYR A 284 0.08 9.41 8.90
C TYR A 284 -0.67 10.41 9.78
N SER A 285 -0.25 10.57 11.04
CA SER A 285 -1.05 11.28 12.05
C SER A 285 -0.69 12.76 12.21
N PHE A 286 0.33 13.25 11.50
CA PHE A 286 0.79 14.63 11.62
C PHE A 286 0.55 15.40 10.31
N LEU A 287 -0.22 16.48 10.38
CA LEU A 287 -0.51 17.33 9.21
C LEU A 287 0.61 18.36 8.99
N PRO A 288 0.98 18.67 7.74
CA PRO A 288 1.25 20.02 7.29
C PRO A 288 -0.05 20.75 6.91
#